data_AF-A0A3B8W7Z4-F1
#
_entry.id   AF-A0A3B8W7Z4-F1
#
_cell.length_a   1.000
_cell.length_b   1.000
_cell.length_c   1.000
_cell.angle_alpha   90.00
_cell.angle_beta   90.00
_cell.angle_gamma   90.00
#
_symmetry.space_group_name_H-M   'P 1'
#
loop_
_entity.id
_entity.type
_entity.pdbx_description
1 polymer ?
#
loop_
_entity_poly.entity_id
_entity_poly.type
_entity_poly.pdbx_seq_one_letter_code
_entity_poly.pdbx_strand_id
1 'polypeptide(L)'
;MDTATLIESFADFAKQKNIDRPTMIRILEDVFRTMIKKKYVTDDNFDIIVNADKGDLEIYRIREIVDDDSEDIWDHDKISLSEARKIEPDFEVGEEVTEQIGIEHFGRRAVTTARQTLIQKVKDLEKDVLYQKYKDIV
;
A
#
# COMPACT_ATOMS: atom_id res chain seq x y z
N MET A 1 -11.27 -7.63 -11.60
CA MET A 1 -11.73 -7.49 -10.20
C MET A 1 -11.19 -6.16 -9.79
N ASP A 2 -12.09 -5.20 -9.65
CA ASP A 2 -11.73 -3.79 -9.63
C ASP A 2 -11.31 -3.40 -8.21
N THR A 3 -10.33 -2.50 -8.13
CA THR A 3 -9.80 -1.94 -6.88
C THR A 3 -10.89 -1.34 -6.02
N ALA A 4 -11.84 -0.65 -6.65
CA ALA A 4 -13.04 -0.09 -6.04
C ALA A 4 -13.87 -1.17 -5.30
N THR A 5 -14.12 -2.33 -5.93
CA THR A 5 -14.93 -3.39 -5.31
C THR A 5 -14.27 -4.00 -4.08
N LEU A 6 -12.93 -4.00 -4.06
CA LEU A 6 -12.16 -4.47 -2.91
C LEU A 6 -12.31 -3.50 -1.74
N ILE A 7 -12.13 -2.20 -1.97
CA ILE A 7 -12.13 -1.18 -0.93
C ILE A 7 -13.54 -0.92 -0.41
N GLU A 8 -14.55 -0.86 -1.28
CA GLU A 8 -15.96 -0.81 -0.89
C GLU A 8 -16.33 -1.97 0.03
N SER A 9 -15.95 -3.20 -0.34
CA SER A 9 -16.18 -4.39 0.48
C SER A 9 -15.53 -4.29 1.87
N PHE A 10 -14.41 -3.57 1.99
CA PHE A 10 -13.78 -3.32 3.30
C PHE A 10 -14.43 -2.19 4.06
N ALA A 11 -14.79 -1.09 3.40
CA ALA A 11 -15.47 0.04 4.01
C ALA A 11 -16.80 -0.40 4.63
N ASP A 12 -17.56 -1.23 3.93
CA ASP A 12 -18.81 -1.80 4.45
C ASP A 12 -18.56 -2.73 5.64
N PHE A 13 -17.54 -3.57 5.56
CA PHE A 13 -17.19 -4.49 6.66
C PHE A 13 -16.74 -3.73 7.92
N ALA A 14 -15.93 -2.68 7.77
CA ALA A 14 -15.48 -1.84 8.87
C ALA A 14 -16.65 -1.10 9.54
N LYS A 15 -17.60 -0.57 8.74
CA LYS A 15 -18.84 0.04 9.24
C LYS A 15 -19.67 -0.95 10.06
N GLN A 16 -19.87 -2.17 9.56
CA GLN A 16 -20.59 -3.23 10.29
C GLN A 16 -19.94 -3.57 11.63
N LYS A 17 -18.61 -3.45 11.69
CA LYS A 17 -17.79 -3.78 12.85
C LYS A 17 -17.53 -2.60 13.78
N ASN A 18 -18.15 -1.46 13.53
CA ASN A 18 -18.02 -0.24 14.33
C ASN A 18 -16.55 0.23 14.49
N ILE A 19 -15.75 0.03 13.44
CA ILE A 19 -14.35 0.46 13.39
C ILE A 19 -14.32 1.92 12.95
N ASP A 20 -13.58 2.75 13.68
CA ASP A 20 -13.41 4.15 13.31
C ASP A 20 -12.58 4.29 12.01
N ARG A 21 -12.84 5.38 11.28
CA ARG A 21 -12.18 5.65 9.99
C ARG A 21 -10.65 5.68 10.07
N PRO A 22 -10.02 6.39 11.04
CA PRO A 22 -8.57 6.37 11.20
C PRO A 22 -8.00 4.95 11.36
N THR A 23 -8.63 4.12 12.19
CA THR A 23 -8.21 2.72 12.37
C THR A 23 -8.33 1.92 11.08
N MET A 24 -9.40 2.11 10.31
CA MET A 24 -9.59 1.44 9.03
C MET A 24 -8.52 1.84 7.99
N ILE A 25 -8.23 3.14 7.86
CA ILE A 25 -7.20 3.64 6.93
C ILE A 25 -5.84 3.02 7.27
N ARG A 26 -5.45 3.05 8.55
CA ARG A 26 -4.20 2.45 9.02
C ARG A 26 -4.12 0.95 8.73
N ILE A 27 -5.21 0.21 8.94
CA ILE A 27 -5.27 -1.23 8.65
C ILE A 27 -5.09 -1.50 7.14
N LEU A 28 -5.72 -0.70 6.28
CA LEU A 28 -5.57 -0.81 4.83
C LEU A 28 -4.14 -0.51 4.41
N GLU A 29 -3.57 0.60 4.86
CA GLU A 29 -2.17 0.98 4.62
C GLU A 29 -1.22 -0.15 5.04
N ASP A 30 -1.34 -0.68 6.25
CA ASP A 30 -0.50 -1.79 6.74
C ASP A 30 -0.52 -3.00 5.80
N VAL A 31 -1.71 -3.34 5.29
CA VAL A 31 -1.88 -4.51 4.42
C VAL A 31 -1.27 -4.27 3.04
N PHE A 32 -1.47 -3.08 2.47
CA PHE A 32 -0.85 -2.73 1.19
C PHE A 32 0.67 -2.59 1.32
N ARG A 33 1.18 -1.99 2.39
CA ARG A 33 2.63 -1.97 2.71
C ARG A 33 3.20 -3.38 2.79
N THR A 34 2.52 -4.30 3.46
CA THR A 34 2.94 -5.71 3.53
C THR A 34 2.94 -6.36 2.15
N MET A 35 1.98 -6.03 1.29
CA MET A 35 1.92 -6.52 -0.09
C MET A 35 3.08 -6.00 -0.93
N ILE A 36 3.40 -4.71 -0.78
CA ILE A 36 4.52 -4.04 -1.45
C ILE A 36 5.84 -4.68 -1.02
N LYS A 37 6.11 -4.81 0.28
CA LYS A 37 7.31 -5.49 0.80
C LYS A 37 7.48 -6.89 0.25
N LYS A 38 6.39 -7.65 0.13
CA LYS A 38 6.45 -9.01 -0.42
C LYS A 38 6.85 -9.07 -1.89
N LYS A 39 6.55 -8.02 -2.66
CA LYS A 39 6.83 -7.98 -4.10
C LYS A 39 8.15 -7.26 -4.42
N TYR A 40 8.39 -6.13 -3.78
CA TYR A 40 9.49 -5.21 -4.06
C TYR A 40 10.59 -5.22 -3.00
N VAL A 41 10.50 -6.12 -2.01
CA VAL A 41 11.43 -6.29 -0.87
C VAL A 41 11.35 -5.15 0.15
N THR A 42 11.32 -3.90 -0.32
CA THR A 42 11.12 -2.69 0.48
C THR A 42 9.80 -1.99 0.15
N ASP A 43 9.31 -1.14 1.06
CA ASP A 43 8.23 -0.17 0.85
C ASP A 43 8.68 1.28 1.12
N ASP A 44 9.98 1.52 1.34
CA ASP A 44 10.49 2.82 1.79
C ASP A 44 10.24 3.92 0.76
N ASN A 45 10.25 3.55 -0.52
CA ASN A 45 10.04 4.44 -1.65
C ASN A 45 8.61 4.35 -2.21
N PHE A 46 7.64 3.94 -1.39
CA PHE A 46 6.24 3.85 -1.77
C PHE A 46 5.36 4.71 -0.87
N ASP A 47 4.58 5.57 -1.50
CA ASP A 47 3.50 6.32 -0.88
C ASP A 47 2.15 5.67 -1.18
N ILE A 48 1.36 5.49 -0.11
CA ILE A 48 0.04 4.87 -0.20
C ILE A 48 -0.99 5.88 0.29
N ILE A 49 -1.90 6.25 -0.59
CA ILE A 49 -2.97 7.20 -0.31
C ILE A 49 -4.29 6.42 -0.35
N VAL A 50 -4.95 6.33 0.79
CA VAL A 50 -6.23 5.61 0.93
C VAL A 50 -7.37 6.61 1.11
N ASN A 51 -8.34 6.59 0.19
CA ASN A 51 -9.58 7.32 0.34
C ASN A 51 -10.71 6.38 0.76
N ALA A 52 -10.95 6.33 2.07
CA ALA A 52 -12.02 5.55 2.69
C ALA A 52 -13.45 5.90 2.24
N ASP A 53 -13.69 7.13 1.78
CA ASP A 53 -15.02 7.60 1.37
C ASP A 53 -15.39 7.17 -0.04
N LYS A 54 -14.44 7.34 -0.95
CA LYS A 54 -14.64 7.00 -2.37
C LYS A 54 -14.33 5.54 -2.68
N GLY A 55 -13.66 4.86 -1.76
CA GLY A 55 -13.16 3.52 -2.02
C GLY A 55 -11.96 3.53 -2.97
N ASP A 56 -11.20 4.62 -2.99
CA ASP A 56 -10.04 4.78 -3.87
C ASP A 56 -8.74 4.47 -3.11
N LEU A 57 -7.79 3.85 -3.83
CA LEU A 57 -6.43 3.62 -3.36
C LEU A 57 -5.49 4.02 -4.47
N GLU A 58 -4.53 4.86 -4.13
CA GLU A 58 -3.44 5.23 -5.00
C GLU A 58 -2.13 4.80 -4.34
N ILE A 59 -1.30 4.10 -5.10
CA ILE A 59 0.04 3.72 -4.68
C ILE A 59 0.99 4.41 -5.65
N TYR A 60 1.90 5.21 -5.11
CA TYR A 60 2.94 5.88 -5.86
C TYR A 60 4.28 5.29 -5.47
N ARG A 61 5.10 4.96 -6.45
CA ARG A 61 6.49 4.59 -6.24
C ARG A 61 7.36 5.76 -6.65
N ILE A 62 8.19 6.22 -5.74
CA ILE A 62 9.13 7.31 -5.95
C ILE A 62 10.51 6.67 -6.15
N ARG A 63 11.26 7.13 -7.15
CA ARG A 63 12.63 6.67 -7.37
C ARG A 63 13.52 7.84 -7.78
N GLU A 64 14.73 7.88 -7.26
CA GLU A 64 15.73 8.86 -7.67
C GLU A 64 16.42 8.42 -8.96
N ILE A 65 16.61 9.36 -9.87
CA ILE A 65 17.22 9.14 -11.17
C ILE A 65 18.73 9.22 -11.01
N VAL A 66 19.41 8.11 -11.29
CA VAL A 66 20.87 8.00 -11.25
C VAL A 66 21.43 7.81 -12.64
N ASP A 67 22.72 8.08 -12.80
CA ASP A 67 23.44 7.76 -14.02
C ASP A 67 23.37 6.25 -14.32
N ASP A 68 23.33 5.89 -15.61
CA ASP A 68 23.25 4.49 -16.04
C ASP A 68 24.49 3.67 -15.60
N ASP A 69 25.62 4.34 -15.39
CA ASP A 69 26.87 3.73 -14.92
C ASP A 69 27.08 3.83 -13.39
N SER A 70 26.08 4.32 -12.64
CA SER A 70 26.18 4.43 -11.17
C SER A 70 26.22 3.06 -10.48
N GLU A 71 27.03 2.93 -9.43
CA GLU A 71 27.08 1.71 -8.59
C GLU A 71 25.75 1.47 -7.87
N ASP A 72 25.02 2.54 -7.54
CA ASP A 72 23.77 2.51 -6.76
C ASP A 72 22.53 2.20 -7.63
N ILE A 73 22.67 1.98 -8.95
CA ILE A 73 21.56 1.71 -9.88
C ILE A 73 20.72 0.46 -9.50
N TRP A 74 21.32 -0.45 -8.73
CA TRP A 74 20.67 -1.69 -8.30
C TRP A 74 19.81 -1.50 -7.05
N ASP A 75 19.89 -0.33 -6.40
CA ASP A 75 19.09 -0.03 -5.22
C ASP A 75 17.62 0.15 -5.57
N HIS A 76 16.74 -0.25 -4.65
CA HIS A 76 15.30 -0.35 -4.90
C HIS A 76 14.60 1.01 -5.06
N ASP A 77 15.23 2.07 -4.57
CA ASP A 77 14.82 3.47 -4.66
C ASP A 77 15.46 4.22 -5.83
N LYS A 78 16.26 3.55 -6.67
CA LYS A 78 16.91 4.18 -7.84
C LYS A 78 16.32 3.71 -9.16
N ILE A 79 16.50 4.55 -10.19
CA ILE A 79 16.19 4.25 -11.58
C ILE A 79 17.30 4.82 -12.47
N SER A 80 17.64 4.12 -13.54
CA SER A 80 18.59 4.62 -14.52
C SER A 80 18.01 5.78 -15.32
N LEU A 81 18.84 6.74 -15.72
CA LEU A 81 18.44 7.84 -16.60
C LEU A 81 17.79 7.33 -17.89
N SER A 82 18.33 6.27 -18.49
CA SER A 82 17.76 5.65 -19.69
C SER A 82 16.36 5.10 -19.46
N GLU A 83 16.07 4.50 -18.30
CA GLU A 83 14.72 4.02 -17.97
C GLU A 83 13.78 5.17 -17.61
N ALA A 84 14.25 6.18 -16.86
CA ALA A 84 13.47 7.36 -16.53
C ALA A 84 13.04 8.11 -17.79
N ARG A 85 13.95 8.28 -18.76
CA ARG A 85 13.66 8.95 -20.05
C ARG A 85 12.65 8.23 -20.93
N LYS A 86 12.37 6.94 -20.69
CA LYS A 86 11.27 6.24 -21.36
C LYS A 86 9.90 6.69 -20.85
N ILE A 87 9.84 7.21 -19.63
CA ILE A 87 8.63 7.74 -19.01
C ILE A 87 8.46 9.20 -19.45
N GLU A 88 9.48 10.02 -19.21
CA GLU A 88 9.51 11.43 -19.62
C GLU A 88 10.91 11.83 -20.11
N PRO A 89 11.05 12.31 -21.36
CA PRO A 89 12.36 12.51 -21.99
C PRO A 89 13.19 13.64 -21.37
N ASP A 90 12.54 14.56 -20.65
CA ASP A 90 13.18 15.74 -20.06
C ASP A 90 13.77 15.49 -18.67
N PHE A 91 13.71 14.25 -18.15
CA PHE A 91 14.32 13.92 -16.86
C PHE A 91 15.85 14.04 -16.86
N GLU A 92 16.36 14.53 -15.73
CA GLU A 92 17.79 14.69 -15.44
C GLU A 92 18.24 13.84 -14.23
N VAL A 93 19.54 13.60 -14.14
CA VAL A 93 20.14 12.87 -13.00
C VAL A 93 20.00 13.72 -11.73
N GLY A 94 19.58 13.09 -10.64
CA GLY A 94 19.30 13.73 -9.34
C GLY A 94 17.86 14.19 -9.16
N GLU A 95 17.00 14.02 -10.17
CA GLU A 95 15.56 14.22 -10.03
C GLU A 95 14.85 12.96 -9.51
N GLU A 96 13.59 13.08 -9.11
CA GLU A 96 12.76 11.97 -8.66
C GLU A 96 11.67 11.67 -9.71
N VAL A 97 11.58 10.40 -10.11
CA VAL A 97 10.46 9.90 -10.89
C VAL A 97 9.38 9.37 -9.95
N THR A 98 8.13 9.77 -10.19
CA THR A 98 6.97 9.24 -9.46
C THR A 98 6.10 8.44 -10.42
N GLU A 99 5.92 7.15 -10.11
CA GLU A 99 5.12 6.23 -10.93
C GLU A 99 3.92 5.72 -10.13
N GLN A 100 2.74 5.81 -10.73
CA GLN A 100 1.55 5.22 -10.16
C GLN A 100 1.56 3.70 -10.36
N ILE A 101 1.44 2.94 -9.27
CA ILE A 101 1.38 1.48 -9.28
C ILE A 101 -0.05 1.03 -9.03
N GLY A 102 -0.68 0.52 -10.08
CA GLY A 102 -2.00 -0.10 -9.95
C GLY A 102 -1.97 -1.43 -9.17
N ILE A 103 -3.07 -1.75 -8.48
CA ILE A 103 -3.20 -3.01 -7.72
C ILE A 103 -3.06 -4.24 -8.64
N GLU A 104 -3.46 -4.13 -9.90
CA GLU A 104 -3.35 -5.17 -10.92
C GLU A 104 -1.90 -5.65 -11.10
N HIS A 105 -0.91 -4.79 -10.86
CA HIS A 105 0.50 -5.16 -10.93
C HIS A 105 0.88 -6.18 -9.85
N PHE A 106 0.18 -6.24 -8.72
CA PHE A 106 0.45 -7.23 -7.67
C PHE A 106 -0.16 -8.60 -7.98
N GLY A 107 -1.08 -8.66 -8.94
CA GLY A 107 -1.74 -9.88 -9.36
C GLY A 107 -2.83 -10.37 -8.40
N ARG A 108 -3.72 -11.22 -8.92
CA ARG A 108 -4.93 -11.69 -8.21
C ARG A 108 -4.65 -12.39 -6.86
N ARG A 109 -3.54 -13.12 -6.78
CA ARG A 109 -3.14 -13.84 -5.55
C ARG A 109 -2.83 -12.89 -4.41
N ALA A 110 -2.09 -11.82 -4.69
CA ALA A 110 -1.74 -10.80 -3.70
C ALA A 110 -2.99 -10.09 -3.18
N VAL A 111 -3.91 -9.72 -4.08
CA VAL A 111 -5.20 -9.11 -3.72
C VAL A 111 -6.03 -10.02 -2.81
N THR A 112 -6.11 -11.31 -3.13
CA THR A 112 -6.85 -12.27 -2.32
C THR A 112 -6.21 -12.43 -0.94
N THR A 113 -4.88 -12.43 -0.88
CA THR A 113 -4.13 -12.49 0.38
C THR A 113 -4.38 -11.25 1.23
N ALA A 114 -4.33 -10.06 0.65
CA ALA A 114 -4.64 -8.81 1.35
C ALA A 114 -6.05 -8.83 1.96
N ARG A 115 -7.05 -9.32 1.21
CA ARG A 115 -8.40 -9.51 1.75
C ARG A 115 -8.43 -10.41 2.98
N GLN A 116 -7.73 -11.54 2.93
CA GLN A 116 -7.66 -12.45 4.07
C GLN A 116 -6.94 -11.79 5.26
N THR A 117 -5.82 -11.11 5.02
CA THR A 117 -5.06 -10.39 6.06
C THR A 117 -5.89 -9.29 6.71
N LEU A 118 -6.68 -8.55 5.94
CA LEU A 118 -7.59 -7.52 6.47
C LEU A 118 -8.66 -8.10 7.38
N ILE A 119 -9.31 -9.19 6.94
CA ILE A 119 -10.32 -9.88 7.76
C ILE A 119 -9.71 -10.37 9.08
N GLN A 120 -8.48 -10.87 9.06
CA GLN A 120 -7.79 -11.31 10.28
C GLN A 120 -7.45 -10.13 11.19
N LYS A 121 -6.85 -9.05 10.67
CA LYS A 121 -6.55 -7.84 11.46
C LYS A 121 -7.79 -7.27 12.14
N VAL A 122 -8.94 -7.25 11.46
CA VAL A 122 -10.19 -6.80 12.07
C VAL A 122 -10.63 -7.73 13.20
N LYS A 123 -10.59 -9.05 12.99
CA LYS A 123 -10.93 -10.02 14.05
C LYS A 123 -10.03 -9.89 15.26
N ASP A 124 -8.75 -9.62 15.06
CA ASP A 124 -7.80 -9.43 16.15
C ASP A 124 -8.10 -8.11 16.91
N LEU A 125 -8.47 -7.05 16.18
CA LEU A 125 -8.93 -5.80 16.80
C LEU A 125 -10.20 -5.99 17.66
N GLU A 126 -11.16 -6.82 17.20
CA GLU A 126 -12.35 -7.17 17.98
C GLU A 126 -11.97 -7.89 19.29
N LYS A 127 -11.02 -8.83 19.22
CA LYS A 127 -10.52 -9.53 20.42
C LYS A 127 -9.83 -8.59 21.38
N ASP A 128 -9.02 -7.66 20.87
CA ASP A 128 -8.32 -6.68 21.70
C ASP A 128 -9.29 -5.76 22.42
N VAL A 129 -10.31 -5.26 21.73
CA VAL A 129 -11.38 -4.45 22.34
C VAL A 129 -12.13 -5.24 23.42
N LEU A 130 -12.46 -6.50 23.15
CA LEU A 130 -13.13 -7.37 24.11
C LEU A 130 -12.25 -7.62 25.35
N TYR A 131 -10.96 -7.90 25.14
CA TYR A 131 -9.99 -8.14 26.20
C TYR A 131 -9.83 -6.92 27.11
N GLN A 132 -9.70 -5.71 26.54
CA GLN A 132 -9.63 -4.47 27.33
C GLN A 132 -10.88 -4.27 28.18
N LYS A 133 -12.07 -4.50 27.61
CA LYS A 133 -13.34 -4.42 28.37
C LYS A 133 -13.37 -5.39 29.55
N TYR A 134 -12.90 -6.62 29.39
CA TYR A 134 -12.86 -7.59 30.50
C TYR A 134 -11.79 -7.25 31.55
N LYS A 135 -10.68 -6.62 31.13
CA LYS A 135 -9.60 -6.21 32.04
C LYS A 135 -10.00 -5.04 32.92
N ASP A 136 -10.79 -4.09 32.41
CA ASP A 136 -11.29 -2.94 33.17
C ASP A 136 -12.42 -3.30 34.16
N ILE A 137 -12.99 -4.50 34.04
CA ILE A 137 -14.08 -5.00 34.91
C ILE A 137 -13.53 -5.75 36.15
N VAL A 138 -12.22 -6.01 36.22
CA VAL A 138 -11.56 -6.71 37.34
C VAL A 138 -10.73 -5.76 38.19
#